data_AF-A0A8J5L5B1-F1
#
_entry.id   AF-A0A8J5L5B1-F1
#
_cell.length_a   1.000
_cell.length_b   1.000
_cell.length_c   1.000
_cell.angle_alpha   90.00
_cell.angle_beta   90.00
_cell.angle_gamma   90.00
#
_symmetry.space_group_name_H-M   'P 1'
#
loop_
_entity.id
_entity.type
_entity.pdbx_description
1 polymer ?
#
loop_
_entity_poly.entity_id
_entity_poly.type
_entity_poly.pdbx_seq_one_letter_code
_entity_poly.pdbx_strand_id
1 'polypeptide(L)'
;MEIMAGNVPPTILFKDICSLGRKSHIAYIKEMSTALQSLGVPASVFQPETYLLRGYTSALFAKRLRPLLNYNDAVKLERVLKIGIHHQHFDNYRSASGEQFYHFLEFLRTPAGQNALSLVAQQDRLARRGGEHFTAQEMGWIAMFEAHRNDLNGRLDDVRRDHQVVINDLELQLSEARHQLETDLARIKRKHFPASLYTPLCDVDFNKACWTEYTLECRRQKRLPVDLPFFRP
;
A
#
# COMPACT_ATOMS: atom_id res chain seq x y z
N MET A 1 16.03 18.98 -13.21
CA MET A 1 15.43 17.89 -13.99
C MET A 1 16.47 16.77 -14.06
N GLU A 2 16.47 15.89 -13.08
CA GLU A 2 17.25 14.64 -13.12
C GLU A 2 16.35 13.55 -12.53
N ILE A 3 15.96 12.60 -13.39
CA ILE A 3 15.10 11.47 -13.05
C ILE A 3 16.05 10.31 -12.69
N MET A 4 16.15 10.00 -11.41
CA MET A 4 16.86 8.81 -10.91
C MET A 4 15.98 7.58 -11.13
N ALA A 5 16.23 6.87 -12.22
CA ALA A 5 15.57 5.61 -12.55
C ALA A 5 16.12 4.44 -11.72
N GLY A 6 15.20 3.82 -10.97
CA GLY A 6 15.07 2.40 -10.65
C GLY A 6 16.32 1.51 -10.64
N ASN A 7 16.76 1.16 -9.43
CA ASN A 7 17.62 0.00 -9.18
C ASN A 7 16.76 -1.28 -9.21
N VAL A 8 16.62 -1.90 -10.38
CA VAL A 8 16.03 -3.24 -10.54
C VAL A 8 17.16 -4.27 -10.47
N PRO A 9 17.13 -5.23 -9.53
CA PRO A 9 18.17 -6.25 -9.45
C PRO A 9 18.13 -7.14 -10.70
N PRO A 10 19.29 -7.62 -11.19
CA PRO A 10 19.37 -8.38 -12.42
C PRO A 10 18.58 -9.67 -12.31
N THR A 11 17.58 -9.78 -13.18
CA THR A 11 16.94 -11.00 -13.66
C THR A 11 17.94 -12.14 -13.67
N ILE A 12 17.73 -13.13 -12.79
CA ILE A 12 18.46 -14.39 -12.79
C ILE A 12 18.19 -15.05 -14.14
N LEU A 13 19.17 -14.90 -15.03
CA LEU A 13 19.22 -15.53 -16.33
C LEU A 13 19.06 -17.04 -16.15
N PHE A 14 18.05 -17.59 -16.81
CA PHE A 14 17.66 -18.99 -16.93
C PHE A 14 18.74 -19.95 -17.46
N LYS A 15 20.02 -19.57 -17.42
CA LYS A 15 21.16 -20.30 -18.02
C LYS A 15 21.89 -21.25 -17.06
N ASP A 16 21.58 -21.24 -15.76
CA ASP A 16 22.27 -22.10 -14.79
C ASP A 16 21.58 -23.45 -14.50
N ILE A 17 20.54 -23.83 -15.25
CA ILE A 17 19.88 -25.14 -15.08
C ILE A 17 20.60 -26.28 -15.85
N CYS A 18 21.64 -25.97 -16.64
CA CYS A 18 22.33 -26.94 -17.48
C CYS A 18 23.54 -27.66 -16.84
N SER A 19 23.85 -27.48 -15.56
CA SER A 19 24.99 -28.14 -14.90
C SER A 19 24.63 -29.03 -13.70
N LEU A 20 23.41 -29.57 -13.65
CA LEU A 20 23.15 -30.79 -12.87
C LEU A 20 23.81 -31.96 -13.62
N GLY A 21 25.06 -32.29 -13.24
CA GLY A 21 25.77 -33.47 -13.72
C GLY A 21 24.84 -34.67 -13.73
N ARG A 22 24.81 -35.42 -14.85
CA ARG A 22 23.86 -36.52 -15.09
C ARG A 22 24.03 -37.61 -14.04
N LYS A 23 23.38 -37.46 -12.87
CA LYS A 23 23.09 -38.58 -11.98
C LYS A 23 22.31 -39.59 -12.83
N SER A 24 22.75 -40.85 -12.83
CA SER A 24 22.00 -41.94 -13.46
C SER A 24 20.53 -41.85 -13.03
N HIS A 25 19.58 -42.03 -13.95
CA HIS A 25 18.14 -42.00 -13.63
C HIS A 25 17.79 -42.93 -12.45
N ILE A 26 18.55 -44.02 -12.31
CA ILE A 26 18.41 -44.98 -11.21
C ILE A 26 18.86 -44.37 -9.88
N ALA A 27 19.98 -43.64 -9.86
CA ALA A 27 20.45 -42.93 -8.66
C ALA A 27 19.43 -41.85 -8.22
N TYR A 28 18.81 -41.18 -9.19
CA TYR A 28 17.75 -40.20 -8.93
C TYR A 28 16.49 -40.84 -8.33
N ILE A 29 16.02 -41.94 -8.92
CA ILE A 29 14.87 -42.69 -8.38
C ILE A 29 15.18 -43.16 -6.95
N LYS A 30 16.41 -43.59 -6.68
CA LYS A 30 16.83 -44.03 -5.35
C LYS A 30 16.78 -42.89 -4.33
N GLU A 31 17.32 -41.72 -4.66
CA GLU A 31 17.30 -40.53 -3.80
C GLU A 31 15.86 -40.08 -3.48
N MET A 32 14.98 -40.03 -4.49
CA MET A 32 13.57 -39.71 -4.27
C MET A 32 12.83 -40.80 -3.50
N SER A 33 13.17 -42.08 -3.75
CA SER A 33 12.56 -43.19 -3.02
C SER A 33 12.88 -43.12 -1.53
N THR A 34 14.11 -42.75 -1.15
CA THR A 34 14.48 -42.59 0.25
C THR A 34 13.70 -41.46 0.93
N ALA A 35 13.49 -40.34 0.23
CA ALA A 35 12.73 -39.21 0.75
C ALA A 35 11.22 -39.50 0.88
N LEU A 36 10.65 -40.31 -0.02
CA LEU A 36 9.24 -40.68 0.02
C LEU A 36 8.98 -41.84 0.98
N GLN A 37 9.94 -42.76 1.13
CA GLN A 37 9.87 -43.85 2.11
C GLN A 37 9.95 -43.34 3.54
N SER A 38 10.74 -42.30 3.82
CA SER A 38 10.79 -41.69 5.16
C SER A 38 9.44 -41.07 5.58
N LEU A 39 8.61 -40.69 4.61
CA LEU A 39 7.24 -40.21 4.84
C LEU A 39 6.23 -41.37 4.96
N GLY A 40 6.60 -42.57 4.50
CA GLY A 40 5.81 -43.79 4.60
C GLY A 40 5.23 -44.31 3.28
N VAL A 41 5.66 -43.80 2.12
CA VAL A 41 5.25 -44.35 0.83
C VAL A 41 5.86 -45.75 0.64
N PRO A 42 5.11 -46.76 0.14
CA PRO A 42 5.62 -48.12 0.04
C PRO A 42 6.85 -48.24 -0.87
N ALA A 43 7.89 -48.91 -0.39
CA ALA A 43 9.13 -49.12 -1.13
C ALA A 43 8.93 -49.92 -2.43
N SER A 44 7.89 -50.76 -2.48
CA SER A 44 7.53 -51.58 -3.66
C SER A 44 7.25 -50.76 -4.92
N VAL A 45 6.79 -49.51 -4.77
CA VAL A 45 6.46 -48.62 -5.91
C VAL A 45 7.70 -48.15 -6.67
N PHE A 46 8.85 -48.14 -6.00
CA PHE A 46 10.12 -47.66 -6.56
C PHE A 46 11.03 -48.79 -7.07
N GLN A 47 10.62 -50.05 -6.90
CA GLN A 47 11.41 -51.19 -7.37
C GLN A 47 11.42 -51.25 -8.91
N PRO A 48 12.57 -51.54 -9.54
CA PRO A 48 12.70 -51.66 -10.99
C PRO A 48 11.66 -52.56 -11.63
N GLU A 49 11.42 -53.72 -11.01
CA GLU A 49 10.46 -54.71 -11.49
C GLU A 49 9.04 -54.13 -11.56
N THR A 50 8.60 -53.42 -10.52
CA THR A 50 7.25 -52.87 -10.41
C THR A 50 6.95 -51.80 -11.47
N TYR A 51 7.86 -50.84 -11.67
CA TYR A 51 7.60 -49.77 -12.64
C TYR A 51 7.83 -50.23 -14.09
N LEU A 52 8.74 -51.20 -14.33
CA LEU A 52 8.93 -51.81 -15.64
C LEU A 52 7.72 -52.65 -16.07
N LEU A 53 7.12 -53.42 -15.15
CA LEU A 53 5.89 -54.18 -15.39
C LEU A 53 4.72 -53.29 -15.81
N ARG A 54 4.73 -52.02 -15.39
CA ARG A 54 3.73 -51.01 -15.76
C ARG A 54 4.11 -50.20 -17.01
N GLY A 55 5.16 -50.60 -17.72
CA GLY A 55 5.59 -49.98 -18.98
C GLY A 55 6.42 -48.71 -18.83
N TYR A 56 6.85 -48.35 -17.60
CA TYR A 56 7.69 -47.19 -17.39
C TYR A 56 9.17 -47.57 -17.48
N THR A 57 9.91 -46.93 -18.37
CA THR A 57 11.39 -46.98 -18.32
C THR A 57 11.90 -46.12 -17.17
N SER A 58 13.10 -46.40 -16.66
CA SER A 58 13.69 -45.59 -15.58
C SER A 58 13.80 -44.09 -15.93
N ALA A 59 13.99 -43.76 -17.21
CA ALA A 59 13.99 -42.38 -17.68
C ALA A 59 12.59 -41.73 -17.65
N LEU A 60 11.54 -42.47 -18.05
CA LEU A 60 10.16 -41.99 -18.00
C LEU A 60 9.67 -41.82 -16.56
N PHE A 61 9.99 -42.77 -15.70
CA PHE A 61 9.62 -42.70 -14.29
C PHE A 61 10.31 -41.53 -13.58
N ALA A 62 11.61 -41.32 -13.82
CA ALA A 62 12.33 -40.14 -13.34
C ALA A 62 11.68 -38.82 -13.82
N LYS A 63 11.24 -38.74 -15.08
CA LYS A 63 10.53 -37.55 -15.59
C LYS A 63 9.19 -37.32 -14.88
N ARG A 64 8.49 -38.38 -14.44
CA ARG A 64 7.23 -38.26 -13.70
C ARG A 64 7.42 -37.84 -12.24
N LEU A 65 8.55 -38.18 -11.63
CA LEU A 65 8.90 -37.72 -10.27
C LEU A 65 9.40 -36.27 -10.23
N ARG A 66 9.77 -35.69 -11.37
CA ARG A 66 10.35 -34.35 -11.47
C ARG A 66 9.54 -33.22 -10.78
N PRO A 67 8.19 -33.19 -10.79
CA PRO A 67 7.42 -32.19 -10.06
C PRO A 67 7.66 -32.20 -8.55
N LEU A 68 8.03 -33.35 -7.98
CA LEU A 68 8.32 -33.51 -6.55
C LEU A 68 9.73 -33.03 -6.17
N LEU A 69 10.64 -32.87 -7.15
CA LEU A 69 12.02 -32.43 -6.93
C LEU A 69 12.11 -31.05 -6.28
N ASN A 70 11.18 -30.16 -6.61
CA ASN A 70 11.22 -28.78 -6.11
C ASN A 70 10.96 -28.71 -4.60
N TYR A 71 10.61 -29.83 -3.97
CA TYR A 71 10.27 -29.96 -2.56
C TYR A 71 11.27 -30.91 -1.89
N ASN A 72 12.46 -30.41 -1.54
CA ASN A 72 13.48 -31.18 -0.80
C ASN A 72 13.21 -31.28 0.71
N ASP A 73 12.17 -30.62 1.20
CA ASP A 73 11.79 -30.56 2.60
C ASP A 73 10.68 -31.59 2.87
N ALA A 74 10.88 -32.44 3.89
CA ALA A 74 9.95 -33.51 4.26
C ALA A 74 8.54 -32.97 4.55
N VAL A 75 8.44 -31.80 5.20
CA VAL A 75 7.15 -31.16 5.52
C VAL A 75 6.42 -30.73 4.24
N LYS A 76 7.17 -30.24 3.25
CA LYS A 76 6.59 -29.79 1.97
C LYS A 76 6.18 -30.97 1.10
N LEU A 77 6.97 -32.03 1.07
CA LEU A 77 6.61 -33.28 0.40
C LEU A 77 5.32 -33.87 0.99
N GLU A 78 5.16 -33.84 2.31
CA GLU A 78 3.92 -34.28 2.96
C GLU A 78 2.72 -33.42 2.52
N ARG A 79 2.87 -32.09 2.45
CA ARG A 79 1.81 -31.19 1.93
C ARG A 79 1.45 -31.51 0.49
N VAL A 80 2.43 -31.84 -0.36
CA VAL A 80 2.18 -32.25 -1.74
C VAL A 80 1.47 -33.60 -1.80
N LEU A 81 1.82 -34.57 -0.94
CA LEU A 81 1.13 -35.85 -0.86
C LEU A 81 -0.33 -35.69 -0.39
N LYS A 82 -0.63 -34.72 0.48
CA LYS A 82 -2.00 -34.39 0.89
C LYS A 82 -2.88 -33.90 -0.26
N ILE A 83 -2.29 -33.36 -1.34
CA ILE A 83 -3.03 -33.05 -2.58
C ILE A 83 -3.65 -34.33 -3.15
N GLY A 84 -2.91 -35.44 -3.15
CA GLY A 84 -3.41 -36.72 -3.65
C GLY A 84 -4.60 -37.26 -2.85
N ILE A 85 -4.62 -37.01 -1.53
CA ILE A 85 -5.76 -37.32 -0.66
C ILE A 85 -6.96 -36.42 -0.99
N HIS A 86 -6.74 -35.11 -1.11
CA HIS A 86 -7.79 -34.14 -1.44
C HIS A 86 -8.46 -34.42 -2.79
N HIS A 87 -7.69 -34.89 -3.77
CA HIS A 87 -8.17 -35.27 -5.10
C HIS A 87 -8.57 -36.76 -5.21
N GLN A 88 -8.69 -37.48 -4.09
CA GLN A 88 -9.18 -38.86 -4.03
C GLN A 88 -8.38 -39.87 -4.87
N HIS A 89 -7.08 -39.62 -5.09
CA HIS A 89 -6.22 -40.61 -5.73
C HIS A 89 -5.86 -41.77 -4.79
N PHE A 90 -5.82 -41.50 -3.49
CA PHE A 90 -5.62 -42.49 -2.42
C PHE A 90 -6.16 -41.95 -1.09
N ASP A 91 -6.67 -42.82 -0.22
CA ASP A 91 -7.17 -42.42 1.11
C ASP A 91 -6.03 -42.04 2.06
N ASN A 92 -4.92 -42.78 1.96
CA ASN A 92 -3.71 -42.53 2.73
C ASN A 92 -2.49 -42.90 1.87
N TYR A 93 -1.52 -41.99 1.77
CA TYR A 93 -0.30 -42.22 1.00
C TYR A 93 0.56 -43.35 1.56
N ARG A 94 0.37 -43.74 2.83
CA ARG A 94 1.07 -44.87 3.46
C ARG A 94 0.56 -46.24 3.00
N SER A 95 -0.71 -46.33 2.64
CA SER A 95 -1.36 -47.55 2.14
C SER A 95 -1.69 -47.46 0.65
N ALA A 96 -1.18 -46.44 -0.05
CA ALA A 96 -1.48 -46.23 -1.45
C ALA A 96 -0.96 -47.41 -2.29
N SER A 97 -1.82 -47.97 -3.14
CA SER A 97 -1.39 -48.91 -4.16
C SER A 97 -0.42 -48.22 -5.13
N GLY A 98 0.53 -48.97 -5.69
CA GLY A 98 1.44 -48.42 -6.69
C GLY A 98 0.69 -47.78 -7.86
N GLU A 99 -0.44 -48.36 -8.26
CA GLU A 99 -1.29 -47.84 -9.34
C GLU A 99 -1.90 -46.48 -9.01
N GLN A 100 -2.46 -46.33 -7.80
CA GLN A 100 -2.96 -45.06 -7.29
C GLN A 100 -1.86 -43.99 -7.26
N PHE A 101 -0.65 -44.38 -6.84
CA PHE A 101 0.50 -43.48 -6.82
C PHE A 101 0.93 -43.04 -8.22
N TYR A 102 0.96 -43.95 -9.21
CA TYR A 102 1.28 -43.58 -10.59
C TYR A 102 0.23 -42.65 -11.21
N HIS A 103 -1.05 -42.86 -10.93
CA HIS A 103 -2.13 -41.95 -11.34
C HIS A 103 -1.98 -40.57 -10.70
N PHE A 104 -1.61 -40.50 -9.42
CA PHE A 104 -1.29 -39.24 -8.77
C PHE A 104 -0.10 -38.52 -9.44
N LEU A 105 0.98 -39.22 -9.77
CA LEU A 105 2.11 -38.63 -10.49
C LEU A 105 1.72 -38.12 -11.89
N GLU A 106 0.75 -38.76 -12.52
CA GLU A 106 0.18 -38.30 -13.79
C GLU A 106 -0.66 -37.03 -13.61
N PHE A 107 -1.53 -37.04 -12.60
CA PHE A 107 -2.33 -35.87 -12.23
C PHE A 107 -1.47 -34.65 -11.94
N LEU A 108 -0.34 -34.80 -11.22
CA LEU A 108 0.56 -33.69 -10.93
C LEU A 108 1.09 -32.99 -12.19
N ARG A 109 1.10 -33.65 -13.35
CA ARG A 109 1.54 -33.05 -14.63
C ARG A 109 0.42 -32.36 -15.39
N THR A 110 -0.84 -32.59 -15.03
CA THR A 110 -1.98 -31.90 -15.63
C THR A 110 -2.01 -30.44 -15.21
N PRO A 111 -2.70 -29.55 -15.96
CA PRO A 111 -2.90 -28.15 -15.53
C PRO A 111 -3.54 -28.04 -14.15
N ALA A 112 -4.49 -28.93 -13.83
CA ALA A 112 -5.14 -28.97 -12.51
C ALA A 112 -4.14 -29.31 -11.39
N GLY A 113 -3.29 -30.32 -11.59
CA GLY A 113 -2.25 -30.67 -10.63
C GLY A 113 -1.18 -29.59 -10.46
N GLN A 114 -0.79 -28.92 -11.55
CA GLN A 114 0.13 -27.79 -11.49
C GLN A 114 -0.47 -26.60 -10.73
N ASN A 115 -1.76 -26.32 -10.90
CA ASN A 115 -2.47 -25.30 -10.12
C ASN A 115 -2.48 -25.66 -8.62
N ALA A 116 -2.74 -26.92 -8.27
CA ALA A 116 -2.70 -27.38 -6.88
C ALA A 116 -1.30 -27.23 -6.25
N LEU A 117 -0.24 -27.59 -6.99
CA LEU A 117 1.14 -27.36 -6.56
C LEU A 117 1.46 -25.87 -6.37
N SER A 118 0.96 -25.02 -7.26
CA SER A 118 1.11 -23.56 -7.15
C SER A 118 0.42 -23.01 -5.91
N LEU A 119 -0.78 -23.50 -5.57
CA LEU A 119 -1.49 -23.10 -4.36
C LEU A 119 -0.71 -23.46 -3.09
N VAL A 120 -0.13 -24.67 -3.03
CA VAL A 120 0.74 -25.07 -1.91
C VAL A 120 1.97 -24.17 -1.83
N ALA A 121 2.59 -23.86 -2.96
CA ALA A 121 3.73 -22.94 -2.99
C ALA A 121 3.35 -21.51 -2.54
N GLN A 122 2.14 -21.05 -2.86
CA GLN A 122 1.63 -19.75 -2.44
C GLN A 122 1.34 -19.71 -0.93
N GLN A 123 0.75 -20.78 -0.39
CA GLN A 123 0.56 -20.94 1.07
C GLN A 123 1.90 -20.94 1.81
N ASP A 124 2.91 -21.62 1.30
CA ASP A 124 4.27 -21.60 1.87
C ASP A 124 4.87 -20.20 1.86
N ARG A 125 4.67 -19.42 0.78
CA ARG A 125 5.13 -18.03 0.70
C ARG A 125 4.41 -17.14 1.72
N LEU A 126 3.11 -17.31 1.88
CA LEU A 126 2.33 -16.57 2.88
C LEU A 126 2.75 -16.91 4.30
N ALA A 127 2.93 -18.20 4.61
CA ALA A 127 3.42 -18.64 5.92
C ALA A 127 4.83 -18.08 6.22
N ARG A 128 5.73 -18.06 5.23
CA ARG A 128 7.05 -17.42 5.40
C ARG A 128 6.96 -15.92 5.66
N ARG A 129 6.01 -15.24 5.01
CA ARG A 129 5.80 -13.80 5.17
C ARG A 129 5.26 -13.43 6.55
N GLY A 130 4.53 -14.33 7.21
CA GLY A 130 4.05 -14.12 8.57
C GLY A 130 5.11 -14.25 9.66
N GLY A 131 6.30 -14.78 9.34
CA GLY A 131 7.18 -15.33 10.38
C GLY A 131 6.48 -16.49 11.10
N GLU A 132 7.18 -17.20 11.97
CA GLU A 132 6.63 -18.38 12.67
C GLU A 132 5.40 -18.10 13.56
N HIS A 133 4.96 -16.84 13.62
CA HIS A 133 3.88 -16.34 14.46
C HIS A 133 2.50 -16.34 13.81
N PHE A 134 2.41 -16.35 12.47
CA PHE A 134 1.13 -16.26 11.77
C PHE A 134 0.94 -17.39 10.77
N THR A 135 -0.26 -17.97 10.80
CA THR A 135 -0.72 -18.95 9.81
C THR A 135 -0.95 -18.28 8.45
N ALA A 136 -0.95 -19.08 7.38
CA ALA A 136 -1.24 -18.56 6.04
C ALA A 136 -2.63 -17.92 5.92
N GLN A 137 -3.60 -18.38 6.72
CA GLN A 137 -4.94 -17.80 6.78
C GLN A 137 -4.93 -16.42 7.45
N GLU A 138 -4.25 -16.28 8.59
CA GLU A 138 -4.07 -14.99 9.27
C GLU A 138 -3.35 -13.97 8.39
N MET A 139 -2.33 -14.42 7.64
CA MET A 139 -1.68 -13.57 6.64
C MET A 139 -2.60 -13.16 5.49
N GLY A 140 -3.55 -14.00 5.12
CA GLY A 140 -4.63 -13.66 4.19
C GLY A 140 -5.53 -12.54 4.73
N TRP A 141 -5.93 -12.64 6.00
CA TRP A 141 -6.73 -11.60 6.66
C TRP A 141 -5.98 -10.27 6.79
N ILE A 142 -4.70 -10.31 7.14
CA ILE A 142 -3.85 -9.11 7.19
C ILE A 142 -3.78 -8.45 5.81
N ALA A 143 -3.56 -9.22 4.74
CA ALA A 143 -3.52 -8.67 3.39
C ALA A 143 -4.86 -8.05 2.95
N MET A 144 -5.99 -8.66 3.30
CA MET A 144 -7.32 -8.09 3.04
C MET A 144 -7.53 -6.79 3.82
N PHE A 145 -7.13 -6.76 5.09
CA PHE A 145 -7.23 -5.56 5.91
C PHE A 145 -6.35 -4.42 5.37
N GLU A 146 -5.11 -4.73 4.96
CA GLU A 146 -4.21 -3.75 4.34
C GLU A 146 -4.81 -3.19 3.05
N ALA A 147 -5.39 -4.04 2.20
CA ALA A 147 -6.08 -3.60 0.98
C ALA A 147 -7.25 -2.66 1.32
N HIS A 148 -8.11 -3.04 2.27
CA HIS A 148 -9.23 -2.20 2.71
C HIS A 148 -8.75 -0.86 3.30
N ARG A 149 -7.67 -0.88 4.09
CA ARG A 149 -7.08 0.33 4.67
C ARG A 149 -6.54 1.26 3.59
N ASN A 150 -5.90 0.71 2.57
CA ASN A 150 -5.40 1.49 1.44
C ASN A 150 -6.54 2.11 0.63
N ASP A 151 -7.61 1.37 0.37
CA ASP A 151 -8.81 1.89 -0.30
C ASP A 151 -9.46 3.03 0.49
N LEU A 152 -9.57 2.87 1.81
CA LEU A 152 -10.09 3.91 2.70
C LEU A 152 -9.23 5.17 2.63
N ASN A 153 -7.91 5.03 2.77
CA ASN A 153 -6.98 6.15 2.74
C ASN A 153 -7.02 6.87 1.39
N GLY A 154 -7.07 6.12 0.28
CA GLY A 154 -7.21 6.69 -1.06
C GLY A 154 -8.46 7.57 -1.18
N ARG A 155 -9.62 7.08 -0.71
CA ARG A 155 -10.87 7.86 -0.72
C ARG A 155 -10.80 9.10 0.16
N LEU A 156 -10.17 9.01 1.34
CA LEU A 156 -9.99 10.17 2.22
C LEU A 156 -9.11 11.23 1.55
N ASP A 157 -8.04 10.82 0.87
CA ASP A 157 -7.13 11.74 0.19
C ASP A 157 -7.78 12.37 -1.04
N ASP A 158 -8.63 11.66 -1.75
CA ASP A 158 -9.43 12.21 -2.85
C ASP A 158 -10.39 13.29 -2.36
N VAL A 159 -11.17 13.02 -1.31
CA VAL A 159 -12.09 14.01 -0.71
C VAL A 159 -11.33 15.24 -0.19
N ARG A 160 -10.17 15.03 0.44
CA ARG A 160 -9.31 16.14 0.89
C ARG A 160 -8.83 16.98 -0.29
N ARG A 161 -8.37 16.34 -1.37
CA ARG A 161 -7.88 17.03 -2.56
C ARG A 161 -8.98 17.87 -3.20
N ASP A 162 -10.16 17.29 -3.39
CA ASP A 162 -11.31 17.97 -4.03
C ASP A 162 -11.72 19.21 -3.22
N HIS A 163 -11.84 19.08 -1.90
CA HIS A 163 -12.17 20.22 -1.05
C HIS A 163 -11.04 21.25 -0.95
N GLN A 164 -9.77 20.83 -0.97
CA GLN A 164 -8.66 21.78 -0.96
C GLN A 164 -8.64 22.66 -2.23
N VAL A 165 -9.01 22.10 -3.39
CA VAL A 165 -9.15 22.89 -4.63
C VAL A 165 -10.21 23.99 -4.46
N VAL A 166 -11.38 23.64 -3.90
CA VAL A 166 -12.46 24.62 -3.65
C VAL A 166 -12.03 25.69 -2.65
N ILE A 167 -11.35 25.29 -1.56
CA ILE A 167 -10.83 26.24 -0.56
C ILE A 167 -9.87 27.23 -1.21
N ASN A 168 -8.91 26.75 -2.01
CA ASN A 168 -7.93 27.61 -2.67
C ASN A 168 -8.59 28.61 -3.64
N ASP A 169 -9.61 28.18 -4.39
CA ASP A 169 -10.36 29.05 -5.29
C ASP A 169 -11.11 30.16 -4.53
N LEU A 170 -11.77 29.79 -3.42
CA LEU A 170 -12.46 30.76 -2.57
C LEU A 170 -11.51 31.75 -1.90
N GLU A 171 -10.33 31.31 -1.48
CA GLU A 171 -9.29 32.19 -0.93
C GLU A 171 -8.79 33.20 -1.97
N LEU A 172 -8.63 32.77 -3.22
CA LEU A 172 -8.28 33.66 -4.33
C LEU A 172 -9.37 34.72 -4.55
N GLN A 173 -10.63 34.30 -4.69
CA GLN A 173 -11.76 35.22 -4.87
C GLN A 173 -11.87 36.24 -3.72
N LEU A 174 -11.63 35.79 -2.49
CA LEU A 174 -11.64 36.65 -1.30
C LEU A 174 -10.50 37.68 -1.33
N SER A 175 -9.32 37.29 -1.83
CA SER A 175 -8.18 38.20 -2.00
C SER A 175 -8.47 39.28 -3.06
N GLU A 176 -9.08 38.89 -4.18
CA GLU A 176 -9.47 39.80 -5.27
C GLU A 176 -10.52 40.80 -4.80
N ALA A 177 -11.55 40.34 -4.08
CA ALA A 177 -12.60 41.19 -3.53
C ALA A 177 -12.03 42.23 -2.53
N ARG A 178 -11.07 41.83 -1.69
CA ARG A 178 -10.38 42.76 -0.77
C ARG A 178 -9.57 43.80 -1.54
N HIS A 179 -8.83 43.39 -2.57
CA HIS A 179 -8.06 44.31 -3.39
C HIS A 179 -8.96 45.31 -4.14
N GLN A 180 -10.09 44.84 -4.66
CA GLN A 180 -11.06 45.68 -5.34
C GLN A 180 -11.67 46.71 -4.37
N LEU A 181 -12.02 46.30 -3.14
CA LEU A 181 -12.51 47.20 -2.10
C LEU A 181 -11.49 48.32 -1.81
N GLU A 182 -10.22 47.98 -1.62
CA GLU A 182 -9.16 48.97 -1.37
C GLU A 182 -9.01 49.96 -2.54
N THR A 183 -9.04 49.44 -3.77
CA THR A 183 -8.95 50.25 -4.98
C THR A 183 -10.14 51.21 -5.11
N ASP A 184 -11.34 50.73 -4.81
CA ASP A 184 -12.56 51.53 -4.83
C ASP A 184 -12.58 52.60 -3.74
N LEU A 185 -12.17 52.26 -2.52
CA LEU A 185 -12.00 53.23 -1.43
C LEU A 185 -10.98 54.31 -1.80
N ALA A 186 -9.84 53.93 -2.39
CA ALA A 186 -8.83 54.89 -2.86
C ALA A 186 -9.39 55.80 -3.97
N ARG A 187 -10.15 55.25 -4.91
CA ARG A 187 -10.83 56.00 -5.98
C ARG A 187 -11.83 57.00 -5.42
N ILE A 188 -12.67 56.60 -4.47
CA ILE A 188 -13.64 57.48 -3.80
C ILE A 188 -12.92 58.59 -3.05
N LYS A 189 -11.88 58.27 -2.26
CA LYS A 189 -11.07 59.27 -1.56
C LYS A 189 -10.48 60.31 -2.51
N ARG A 190 -9.90 59.88 -3.64
CA ARG A 190 -9.37 60.80 -4.66
C ARG A 190 -10.45 61.69 -5.28
N LYS A 191 -11.63 61.12 -5.60
CA LYS A 191 -12.75 61.86 -6.22
C LYS A 191 -13.29 62.97 -5.31
N HIS A 192 -13.33 62.74 -4.01
CA HIS A 192 -13.86 63.68 -3.02
C HIS A 192 -12.76 64.50 -2.32
N PHE A 193 -11.62 64.71 -2.99
CA PHE A 193 -10.60 65.65 -2.51
C PHE A 193 -11.10 67.11 -2.63
N PRO A 194 -10.88 68.00 -1.63
CA PRO A 194 -10.10 67.81 -0.40
C PRO A 194 -10.91 67.28 0.79
N ALA A 195 -12.22 67.08 0.67
CA ALA A 195 -13.07 66.61 1.79
C ALA A 195 -12.59 65.28 2.38
N SER A 196 -11.97 64.41 1.56
CA SER A 196 -11.34 63.16 2.01
C SER A 196 -10.16 63.30 2.97
N LEU A 197 -9.54 64.49 3.05
CA LEU A 197 -8.46 64.80 4.00
C LEU A 197 -8.98 65.43 5.29
N TYR A 198 -10.22 65.94 5.28
CA TYR A 198 -10.78 66.58 6.45
C TYR A 198 -11.21 65.51 7.46
N THR A 199 -10.40 65.38 8.50
CA THR A 199 -10.81 64.68 9.72
C THR A 199 -11.37 65.75 10.65
N PRO A 200 -12.68 65.74 10.98
CA PRO A 200 -13.21 66.66 11.98
C PRO A 200 -12.47 66.45 13.30
N LEU A 201 -12.16 67.53 14.01
CA LEU A 201 -11.70 67.42 15.38
C LEU A 201 -12.77 66.67 16.18
N CYS A 202 -12.36 65.84 17.14
CA CYS A 202 -13.33 65.33 18.09
C CYS A 202 -13.93 66.51 18.86
N ASP A 203 -15.20 66.39 19.27
CA ASP A 203 -15.93 67.50 19.90
C ASP A 203 -15.17 68.08 21.11
N VAL A 204 -14.45 67.22 21.85
CA VAL A 204 -13.61 67.63 22.99
C VAL A 204 -12.46 68.53 22.56
N ASP A 205 -11.72 68.15 21.52
CA ASP A 205 -10.58 68.93 21.03
C ASP A 205 -11.03 70.21 20.33
N PHE A 206 -12.14 70.13 19.59
CA PHE A 206 -12.79 71.31 19.00
C PHE A 206 -13.18 72.32 20.08
N ASN A 207 -13.86 71.85 21.13
CA ASN A 207 -14.28 72.69 22.25
C ASN A 207 -13.09 73.30 23.01
N LYS A 208 -12.01 72.55 23.22
CA LYS A 208 -10.77 73.06 23.81
C LYS A 208 -10.12 74.15 22.96
N ALA A 209 -10.06 73.96 21.64
CA ALA A 209 -9.53 74.96 20.73
C ALA A 209 -10.38 76.25 20.73
N CYS A 210 -11.71 76.11 20.68
CA CYS A 210 -12.64 77.26 20.78
C CYS A 210 -12.49 78.01 22.10
N TRP A 211 -12.38 77.29 23.23
CA TRP A 211 -12.15 77.91 24.53
C TRP A 211 -10.82 78.66 24.58
N THR A 212 -9.76 78.09 24.00
CA THR A 212 -8.44 78.71 23.95
C THR A 212 -8.50 80.04 23.19
N GLU A 213 -9.07 80.05 21.99
CA GLU A 213 -9.26 81.29 21.20
C GLU A 213 -10.15 82.31 21.91
N TYR A 214 -11.25 81.87 22.54
CA TYR A 214 -12.11 82.74 23.32
C TYR A 214 -11.36 83.45 24.45
N THR A 215 -10.54 82.72 25.22
CA THR A 215 -9.76 83.33 26.30
C THR A 215 -8.70 84.32 25.80
N LEU A 216 -8.09 84.07 24.63
CA LEU A 216 -7.16 85.01 23.99
C LEU A 216 -7.87 86.30 23.58
N GLU A 217 -9.07 86.18 23.01
CA GLU A 217 -9.85 87.34 22.57
C GLU A 217 -10.37 88.17 23.76
N CYS A 218 -10.81 87.51 24.84
CA CYS A 218 -11.14 88.20 26.09
C CYS A 218 -9.96 89.01 26.64
N ARG A 219 -8.74 88.47 26.59
CA ARG A 219 -7.52 89.19 27.00
C ARG A 219 -7.26 90.41 26.12
N ARG A 220 -7.40 90.29 24.79
CA ARG A 220 -7.24 91.42 23.85
C ARG A 220 -8.24 92.55 24.13
N GLN A 221 -9.49 92.19 24.43
CA GLN A 221 -10.57 93.16 24.70
C GLN A 221 -10.63 93.63 26.16
N LYS A 222 -9.69 93.19 27.03
CA LYS A 222 -9.65 93.49 28.47
C LYS A 222 -10.94 93.09 29.21
N ARG A 223 -11.56 91.99 28.82
CA ARG A 223 -12.74 91.41 29.48
C ARG A 223 -12.35 90.14 30.23
N LEU A 224 -13.06 89.84 31.31
CA LEU A 224 -12.92 88.55 32.01
C LEU A 224 -13.72 87.48 31.25
N PRO A 225 -13.15 86.28 31.04
CA PRO A 225 -13.88 85.17 30.41
C PRO A 225 -15.04 84.70 31.31
N VAL A 226 -16.18 84.39 30.70
CA VAL A 226 -17.35 83.87 31.41
C VAL A 226 -17.14 82.38 31.70
N ASP A 227 -17.26 81.97 32.97
CA ASP A 227 -17.08 80.56 33.38
C ASP A 227 -18.23 79.72 32.82
N LEU A 228 -17.94 78.93 31.79
CA LEU A 228 -18.90 77.99 31.19
C LEU A 228 -18.55 76.57 31.67
N PRO A 229 -19.44 75.89 32.41
CA PRO A 229 -19.12 74.63 33.08
C PRO A 229 -18.81 73.47 32.13
N PHE A 230 -19.15 73.58 30.84
CA PHE A 230 -18.94 72.55 29.82
C PHE A 230 -17.53 72.55 29.19
N PHE A 231 -16.68 73.55 29.50
CA PHE A 231 -15.36 73.72 28.87
C PHE A 231 -14.18 73.56 29.85
N ARG A 232 -14.42 73.03 31.06
CA ARG A 232 -13.33 72.68 31.98
C ARG A 232 -12.63 71.40 31.50
N PRO A 233 -11.28 71.37 31.51
CA PRO A 233 -10.49 70.23 31.05
C PRO A 233 -10.71 68.95 31.86
#